data_AF-A0A150Q186-F1
#
_entry.id   AF-A0A150Q186-F1
#
_cell.length_a   1.000
_cell.length_b   1.000
_cell.length_c   1.000
_cell.angle_alpha   90.00
_cell.angle_beta   90.00
_cell.angle_gamma   90.00
#
_symmetry.space_group_name_H-M   'P 1'
#
loop_
_entity.id
_entity.type
_entity.pdbx_description
1 polymer ?
#
loop_
_entity_poly.entity_id
_entity_poly.type
_entity_poly.pdbx_seq_one_letter_code
_entity_poly.pdbx_strand_id
1 'polypeptide(L)'
;MKTETTAGMNRTGMDMSPMDSKELVVGARIMPPSSAGDDSAIASVMAHYARREERVGTMPPPGTLKGAVKTALQALKGEAPLVLLDKLGERLAFERAGSRLWKGVLAKFDALGSFEGGPTREEIELIYSEESEHFLLIASVIRMLGADPTAETPLADVHGVASCGLIKVVTDPRTNLADALEAMLIAELTDNDAWDVLIEISQGLNDQALMNQFIAARAAEARHLTMVRTWIKASVIARANGDHANMVAS
;
A
#
# COMPACT_ATOMS: atom_id res chain seq x y z
N MET A 1 23.20 -6.50 -10.82
CA MET A 1 22.14 -5.57 -10.39
C MET A 1 22.69 -4.15 -10.43
N LYS A 2 21.98 -3.13 -10.95
CA LYS A 2 22.41 -1.74 -10.73
C LYS A 2 22.19 -1.46 -9.24
N THR A 3 23.26 -1.41 -8.46
CA THR A 3 23.20 -1.08 -7.04
C THR A 3 22.97 0.43 -6.93
N GLU A 4 21.84 0.84 -6.35
CA GLU A 4 21.40 2.25 -6.41
C GLU A 4 22.29 3.21 -5.61
N THR A 5 22.98 2.72 -4.58
CA THR A 5 23.82 3.56 -3.71
C THR A 5 25.27 3.61 -4.18
N THR A 6 25.49 3.89 -5.46
CA THR A 6 26.82 4.19 -6.00
C THR A 6 27.02 5.70 -6.07
N ALA A 7 28.19 6.18 -5.64
CA ALA A 7 28.56 7.58 -5.86
C ALA A 7 28.50 7.88 -7.38
N GLY A 8 27.67 8.85 -7.74
CA GLY A 8 27.43 9.23 -9.12
C GLY A 8 27.24 10.73 -9.25
N MET A 9 26.99 11.20 -10.48
CA MET A 9 26.78 12.62 -10.76
C MET A 9 25.35 13.04 -10.37
N ASN A 10 25.02 12.99 -9.08
CA ASN A 10 23.80 13.57 -8.57
C ASN A 10 23.84 15.09 -8.82
N ARG A 11 22.84 15.64 -9.51
CA ARG A 11 22.76 17.06 -9.85
C ARG A 11 21.94 17.87 -8.85
N THR A 12 21.44 17.24 -7.79
CA THR A 12 20.70 17.91 -6.73
C THR A 12 21.64 18.30 -5.59
N GLY A 13 21.28 19.37 -4.86
CA GLY A 13 22.09 19.94 -3.78
C GLY A 13 22.86 21.19 -4.22
N MET A 14 22.90 22.20 -3.36
CA MET A 14 23.52 23.51 -3.62
C MET A 14 25.03 23.39 -3.90
N ASP A 15 25.69 22.41 -3.27
CA ASP A 15 27.11 22.17 -3.41
C ASP A 15 27.51 21.64 -4.80
N MET A 16 26.56 21.09 -5.56
CA MET A 16 26.81 20.57 -6.90
C MET A 16 26.95 21.67 -7.96
N SER A 17 26.57 22.92 -7.66
CA SER A 17 26.84 24.09 -8.51
C SER A 17 27.23 25.33 -7.70
N PRO A 18 28.49 25.46 -7.26
CA PRO A 18 28.92 26.58 -6.40
C PRO A 18 28.82 27.96 -7.03
N MET A 19 28.79 28.06 -8.37
CA MET A 19 28.62 29.34 -9.08
C MET A 19 27.15 29.75 -9.06
N ASP A 20 26.25 28.91 -9.60
CA ASP A 20 24.81 29.18 -9.65
C ASP A 20 24.23 29.39 -8.25
N SER A 21 24.75 28.66 -7.25
CA SER A 21 24.36 28.80 -5.86
C SER A 21 24.69 30.18 -5.28
N LYS A 22 25.82 30.79 -5.64
CA LYS A 22 26.16 32.16 -5.22
C LYS A 22 25.25 33.17 -5.91
N GLU A 23 25.00 32.99 -7.20
CA GLU A 23 24.09 33.84 -7.97
C GLU A 23 22.66 33.75 -7.43
N LEU A 24 22.18 32.56 -7.07
CA LEU A 24 20.87 32.34 -6.47
C LEU A 24 20.74 33.03 -5.11
N VAL A 25 21.76 32.98 -4.26
CA VAL A 25 21.77 33.71 -2.97
C VAL A 25 21.74 35.22 -3.19
N VAL A 26 22.51 35.73 -4.14
CA VAL A 26 22.50 37.16 -4.49
C VAL A 26 21.14 37.56 -5.06
N GLY A 27 20.61 36.77 -5.99
CA GLY A 27 19.29 36.96 -6.59
C GLY A 27 18.18 37.00 -5.54
N ALA A 28 18.18 36.07 -4.59
CA ALA A 28 17.20 36.03 -3.50
C ALA A 28 17.27 37.27 -2.58
N ARG A 29 18.44 37.92 -2.46
CA ARG A 29 18.61 39.17 -1.71
C ARG A 29 18.12 40.41 -2.47
N ILE A 30 18.31 40.43 -3.79
CA ILE A 30 17.96 41.56 -4.67
C ILE A 30 16.49 41.51 -5.08
N MET A 31 15.95 40.30 -5.24
CA MET A 31 14.56 40.00 -5.57
C MET A 31 13.93 39.25 -4.39
N PRO A 32 13.69 39.93 -3.25
CA PRO A 32 12.94 39.31 -2.17
C PRO A 32 11.56 38.88 -2.70
N PRO A 33 10.94 37.84 -2.10
CA PRO A 33 9.60 37.42 -2.47
C PRO A 33 8.65 38.62 -2.58
N SER A 34 7.90 38.69 -3.68
CA SER A 34 6.93 39.77 -3.91
C SER A 34 5.71 39.68 -2.98
N SER A 35 5.58 38.60 -2.21
CA SER A 35 4.64 38.43 -1.12
C SER A 35 5.37 38.66 0.20
N ALA A 36 4.84 39.57 1.02
CA ALA A 36 5.24 39.72 2.42
C ALA A 36 4.59 38.66 3.34
N GLY A 37 3.73 37.80 2.80
CA GLY A 37 2.98 36.80 3.57
C GLY A 37 3.81 35.56 3.92
N ASP A 38 3.36 34.89 4.98
CA ASP A 38 3.83 33.57 5.41
C ASP A 38 3.03 32.44 4.72
N ASP A 39 3.11 31.23 5.26
CA ASP A 39 2.34 30.07 4.82
C ASP A 39 0.82 30.20 5.02
N SER A 40 0.34 31.29 5.63
CA SER A 40 -1.09 31.50 5.92
C SER A 40 -1.98 31.50 4.68
N ALA A 41 -1.51 32.00 3.53
CA ALA A 41 -2.30 32.01 2.30
C ALA A 41 -2.53 30.58 1.79
N ILE A 42 -1.49 29.73 1.81
CA ILE A 42 -1.59 28.32 1.46
C ILE A 42 -2.47 27.59 2.50
N ALA A 43 -2.27 27.86 3.79
CA ALA A 43 -3.09 27.32 4.85
C ALA A 43 -4.57 27.70 4.71
N SER A 44 -4.87 28.92 4.28
CA SER A 44 -6.23 29.40 4.03
C SER A 44 -6.88 28.64 2.87
N VAL A 45 -6.15 28.39 1.78
CA VAL A 45 -6.62 27.58 0.65
C VAL A 45 -6.83 26.13 1.08
N MET A 46 -5.87 25.51 1.78
CA MET A 46 -6.02 24.15 2.31
C MET A 46 -7.22 24.05 3.25
N ALA A 47 -7.41 25.03 4.13
CA ALA A 47 -8.56 25.09 5.02
C ALA A 47 -9.88 25.33 4.27
N HIS A 48 -9.87 26.09 3.17
CA HIS A 48 -11.04 26.22 2.30
C HIS A 48 -11.43 24.87 1.69
N TYR A 49 -10.47 24.13 1.11
CA TYR A 49 -10.74 22.80 0.56
C TYR A 49 -11.13 21.78 1.63
N ALA A 50 -10.46 21.74 2.78
CA ALA A 50 -10.76 20.82 3.87
C ALA A 50 -12.14 21.06 4.51
N ARG A 51 -12.66 22.29 4.44
CA ARG A 51 -14.02 22.63 4.90
C ARG A 51 -15.10 22.37 3.85
N ARG A 52 -14.74 21.99 2.61
CA ARG A 52 -15.76 21.59 1.63
C ARG A 52 -16.35 20.27 2.12
N GLU A 53 -17.67 20.26 2.32
CA GLU A 53 -18.41 19.06 2.73
C GLU A 53 -18.63 18.07 1.57
N GLU A 54 -17.73 18.06 0.59
CA GLU A 54 -17.77 17.10 -0.51
C GLU A 54 -17.37 15.73 0.03
N ARG A 55 -18.24 14.74 -0.16
CA ARG A 55 -17.97 13.36 0.25
C ARG A 55 -17.20 12.66 -0.87
N VAL A 56 -16.25 11.82 -0.49
CA VAL A 56 -15.53 10.93 -1.44
C VAL A 56 -16.52 10.09 -2.24
N GLY A 57 -17.52 9.52 -1.56
CA GLY A 57 -18.61 8.81 -2.20
C GLY A 57 -19.73 8.49 -1.21
N THR A 58 -20.65 7.62 -1.63
CA THR A 58 -21.72 7.08 -0.79
C THR A 58 -21.83 5.58 -1.00
N MET A 59 -22.24 4.84 0.03
CA MET A 59 -22.55 3.42 -0.12
C MET A 59 -23.65 3.20 -1.16
N PRO A 60 -23.54 2.15 -2.01
CA PRO A 60 -24.63 1.80 -2.91
C PRO A 60 -25.88 1.45 -2.12
N PRO A 61 -27.09 1.71 -2.67
CA PRO A 61 -28.32 1.27 -2.02
C PRO A 61 -28.28 -0.25 -1.84
N PRO A 62 -28.79 -0.79 -0.72
CA PRO A 62 -28.76 -2.22 -0.48
C PRO A 62 -29.43 -2.97 -1.63
N GLY A 63 -28.72 -3.95 -2.19
CA GLY A 63 -29.30 -4.92 -3.12
C GLY A 63 -30.41 -5.74 -2.43
N THR A 64 -31.10 -6.61 -3.18
CA THR A 64 -32.14 -7.47 -2.62
C THR A 64 -31.56 -8.50 -1.64
N LEU A 65 -31.40 -8.10 -0.37
CA LEU A 65 -31.03 -8.96 0.75
C LEU A 65 -32.11 -10.04 0.98
N LYS A 66 -31.71 -11.31 1.09
CA LYS A 66 -32.61 -12.45 1.37
C LYS A 66 -32.14 -13.26 2.58
N GLY A 67 -33.06 -13.84 3.35
CA GLY A 67 -32.78 -14.90 4.33
C GLY A 67 -31.99 -14.51 5.59
N ALA A 68 -31.21 -15.46 6.13
CA ALA A 68 -30.49 -15.36 7.41
C ALA A 68 -29.48 -14.20 7.51
N VAL A 69 -28.95 -13.75 6.37
CA VAL A 69 -28.04 -12.61 6.24
C VAL A 69 -28.72 -11.31 6.69
N LYS A 70 -30.00 -11.14 6.36
CA LYS A 70 -30.79 -10.00 6.80
C LYS A 70 -30.88 -9.97 8.33
N THR A 71 -31.02 -11.14 8.98
CA THR A 71 -31.09 -11.26 10.43
C THR A 71 -29.75 -10.92 11.11
N ALA A 72 -28.62 -11.37 10.56
CA ALA A 72 -27.30 -11.04 11.09
C ALA A 72 -26.98 -9.54 10.96
N LEU A 73 -27.26 -8.93 9.81
CA LEU A 73 -27.10 -7.48 9.63
C LEU A 73 -28.08 -6.68 10.50
N GLN A 74 -29.29 -7.19 10.76
CA GLN A 74 -30.25 -6.57 11.69
C GLN A 74 -29.83 -6.69 13.17
N ALA A 75 -28.97 -7.64 13.52
CA ALA A 75 -28.41 -7.75 14.86
C ALA A 75 -27.37 -6.65 15.14
N LEU A 76 -26.72 -6.14 14.10
CA LEU A 76 -25.88 -4.94 14.18
C LEU A 76 -26.77 -3.70 14.35
N LYS A 77 -26.38 -2.80 15.25
CA LYS A 77 -27.16 -1.60 15.59
C LYS A 77 -26.65 -0.37 14.84
N GLY A 78 -27.56 0.56 14.53
CA GLY A 78 -27.22 1.85 13.94
C GLY A 78 -26.55 1.71 12.57
N GLU A 79 -25.43 2.41 12.37
CA GLU A 79 -24.69 2.46 11.11
C GLU A 79 -23.70 1.29 10.91
N ALA A 80 -23.54 0.41 11.91
CA ALA A 80 -22.57 -0.68 11.89
C ALA A 80 -22.64 -1.59 10.64
N PRO A 81 -23.82 -1.94 10.07
CA PRO A 81 -23.89 -2.67 8.79
C PRO A 81 -23.21 -1.95 7.62
N LEU A 82 -23.40 -0.64 7.49
CA LEU A 82 -22.82 0.15 6.41
C LEU A 82 -21.31 0.31 6.61
N VAL A 83 -20.87 0.50 7.85
CA VAL A 83 -19.43 0.56 8.19
C VAL A 83 -18.74 -0.77 7.88
N LEU A 84 -19.35 -1.91 8.24
CA LEU A 84 -18.82 -3.23 7.91
C LEU A 84 -18.70 -3.42 6.39
N LEU A 85 -19.75 -3.08 5.64
CA LEU A 85 -19.73 -3.19 4.18
C LEU A 85 -18.69 -2.26 3.54
N ASP A 86 -18.52 -1.05 4.05
CA ASP A 86 -17.49 -0.12 3.58
C ASP A 86 -16.08 -0.64 3.87
N LYS A 87 -15.83 -1.18 5.09
CA LYS A 87 -14.56 -1.82 5.45
C LYS A 87 -14.26 -3.08 4.62
N LEU A 88 -15.27 -3.86 4.27
CA LEU A 88 -15.10 -4.99 3.35
C LEU A 88 -14.78 -4.50 1.93
N GLY A 89 -15.42 -3.42 1.48
CA GLY A 89 -15.12 -2.78 0.19
C GLY A 89 -13.69 -2.24 0.13
N GLU A 90 -13.26 -1.55 1.18
CA GLU A 90 -11.87 -1.13 1.41
C GLU A 90 -10.92 -2.32 1.28
N ARG A 91 -11.18 -3.38 2.04
CA ARG A 91 -10.32 -4.55 2.08
C ARG A 91 -10.21 -5.16 0.69
N LEU A 92 -11.34 -5.38 0.02
CA LEU A 92 -11.39 -5.94 -1.32
C LEU A 92 -10.60 -5.12 -2.34
N ALA A 93 -10.71 -3.79 -2.30
CA ALA A 93 -9.96 -2.90 -3.17
C ALA A 93 -8.45 -3.02 -2.93
N PHE A 94 -8.04 -3.12 -1.66
CA PHE A 94 -6.66 -3.32 -1.30
C PHE A 94 -6.12 -4.67 -1.74
N GLU A 95 -6.79 -5.80 -1.47
CA GLU A 95 -6.35 -7.14 -1.92
C GLU A 95 -6.17 -7.19 -3.45
N ARG A 96 -7.06 -6.49 -4.18
CA ARG A 96 -6.98 -6.36 -5.64
C ARG A 96 -5.73 -5.58 -6.09
N ALA A 97 -5.28 -4.61 -5.31
CA ALA A 97 -4.04 -3.90 -5.53
C ALA A 97 -2.83 -4.75 -5.10
N GLY A 98 -2.88 -5.40 -3.93
CA GLY A 98 -1.88 -6.33 -3.39
C GLY A 98 -1.50 -7.43 -4.38
N SER A 99 -2.50 -8.14 -4.92
CA SER A 99 -2.31 -9.14 -5.98
C SER A 99 -1.56 -8.59 -7.20
N ARG A 100 -1.83 -7.33 -7.60
CA ARG A 100 -1.14 -6.70 -8.74
C ARG A 100 0.28 -6.24 -8.38
N LEU A 101 0.49 -5.77 -7.15
CA LEU A 101 1.80 -5.41 -6.64
C LEU A 101 2.72 -6.64 -6.61
N TRP A 102 2.27 -7.76 -6.05
CA TRP A 102 3.03 -9.01 -6.02
C TRP A 102 3.31 -9.57 -7.42
N LYS A 103 2.37 -9.44 -8.36
CA LYS A 103 2.63 -9.75 -9.77
C LYS A 103 3.72 -8.87 -10.38
N GLY A 104 3.77 -7.58 -10.01
CA GLY A 104 4.84 -6.67 -10.41
C GLY A 104 6.20 -7.03 -9.78
N VAL A 105 6.21 -7.45 -8.52
CA VAL A 105 7.40 -7.98 -7.84
C VAL A 105 7.91 -9.23 -8.53
N LEU A 106 7.02 -10.18 -8.86
CA LEU A 106 7.37 -11.39 -9.62
C LEU A 106 7.97 -11.03 -10.99
N ALA A 107 7.38 -10.08 -11.71
CA ALA A 107 7.92 -9.62 -12.99
C ALA A 107 9.33 -9.00 -12.86
N LYS A 108 9.59 -8.24 -11.78
CA LYS A 108 10.93 -7.71 -11.48
C LYS A 108 11.91 -8.82 -11.11
N PHE A 109 11.48 -9.78 -10.30
CA PHE A 109 12.27 -10.96 -9.96
C PHE A 109 12.67 -11.73 -11.22
N ASP A 110 11.72 -12.04 -12.10
CA ASP A 110 11.97 -12.79 -13.34
C ASP A 110 12.93 -12.03 -14.27
N ALA A 111 12.89 -10.70 -14.28
CA ALA A 111 13.73 -9.87 -15.14
C ALA A 111 15.14 -9.58 -14.56
N LEU A 112 15.26 -9.40 -13.25
CA LEU A 112 16.46 -8.90 -12.59
C LEU A 112 17.16 -9.92 -11.69
N GLY A 113 16.48 -11.03 -11.39
CA GLY A 113 16.91 -12.04 -10.43
C GLY A 113 16.71 -11.61 -8.97
N SER A 114 17.10 -12.49 -8.07
CA SER A 114 17.17 -12.23 -6.63
C SER A 114 18.54 -11.70 -6.20
N PHE A 115 18.73 -11.57 -4.89
CA PHE A 115 19.98 -11.23 -4.24
C PHE A 115 20.21 -12.14 -3.03
N GLU A 116 21.41 -12.11 -2.43
CA GLU A 116 21.71 -12.92 -1.25
C GLU A 116 20.78 -12.58 -0.08
N GLY A 117 20.07 -13.58 0.44
CA GLY A 117 19.03 -13.40 1.47
C GLY A 117 17.75 -12.73 0.97
N GLY A 118 17.59 -12.56 -0.35
CA GLY A 118 16.36 -12.12 -1.00
C GLY A 118 15.34 -13.25 -1.18
N PRO A 119 14.18 -12.94 -1.76
CA PRO A 119 13.12 -13.91 -1.98
C PRO A 119 13.52 -15.01 -2.97
N THR A 120 12.90 -16.18 -2.85
CA THR A 120 12.80 -17.17 -3.92
C THR A 120 11.57 -16.91 -4.79
N ARG A 121 11.53 -17.52 -5.98
CA ARG A 121 10.38 -17.39 -6.88
C ARG A 121 9.14 -18.01 -6.25
N GLU A 122 9.32 -19.16 -5.62
CA GLU A 122 8.27 -19.95 -4.95
C GLU A 122 7.66 -19.18 -3.78
N GLU A 123 8.47 -18.45 -3.00
CA GLU A 123 7.96 -17.60 -1.93
C GLU A 123 7.09 -16.45 -2.46
N ILE A 124 7.51 -15.79 -3.56
CA ILE A 124 6.71 -14.72 -4.18
C ILE A 124 5.40 -15.28 -4.75
N GLU A 125 5.46 -16.45 -5.40
CA GLU A 125 4.27 -17.11 -5.95
C GLU A 125 3.30 -17.56 -4.87
N LEU A 126 3.81 -18.04 -3.73
CA LEU A 126 3.00 -18.37 -2.57
C LEU A 126 2.24 -17.14 -2.07
N ILE A 127 2.93 -16.04 -1.80
CA ILE A 127 2.29 -14.80 -1.34
C ILE A 127 1.24 -14.33 -2.36
N TYR A 128 1.60 -14.27 -3.65
CA TYR A 128 0.66 -13.90 -4.71
C TYR A 128 -0.60 -14.78 -4.74
N SER A 129 -0.46 -16.07 -4.46
CA SER A 129 -1.60 -16.99 -4.38
C SER A 129 -2.48 -16.73 -3.16
N GLU A 130 -1.88 -16.50 -1.99
CA GLU A 130 -2.58 -16.18 -0.74
C GLU A 130 -3.36 -14.86 -0.87
N GLU A 131 -2.76 -13.82 -1.46
CA GLU A 131 -3.41 -12.53 -1.77
C GLU A 131 -4.62 -12.68 -2.70
N SER A 132 -4.50 -13.56 -3.70
CA SER A 132 -5.59 -13.87 -4.61
C SER A 132 -6.74 -14.60 -3.88
N GLU A 133 -6.41 -15.48 -2.93
CA GLU A 133 -7.37 -16.17 -2.07
C GLU A 133 -8.06 -15.19 -1.12
N HIS A 134 -7.33 -14.24 -0.53
CA HIS A 134 -7.86 -13.18 0.32
C HIS A 134 -8.85 -12.28 -0.45
N PHE A 135 -8.49 -11.86 -1.66
CA PHE A 135 -9.40 -11.12 -2.54
C PHE A 135 -10.71 -11.91 -2.78
N LEU A 136 -10.62 -13.20 -3.08
CA LEU A 136 -11.78 -14.05 -3.33
C LEU A 136 -12.62 -14.26 -2.06
N LEU A 137 -11.98 -14.43 -0.90
CA LEU A 137 -12.61 -14.53 0.40
C LEU A 137 -13.46 -13.29 0.67
N ILE A 138 -12.88 -12.10 0.59
CA ILE A 138 -13.62 -10.86 0.84
C ILE A 138 -14.76 -10.66 -0.17
N ALA A 139 -14.53 -10.96 -1.45
CA ALA A 139 -15.58 -10.88 -2.47
C ALA A 139 -16.74 -11.83 -2.16
N SER A 140 -16.46 -13.03 -1.63
CA SER A 140 -17.47 -13.99 -1.22
C SER A 140 -18.26 -13.51 -0.01
N VAL A 141 -17.60 -12.88 0.96
CA VAL A 141 -18.24 -12.31 2.16
C VAL A 141 -19.17 -11.17 1.79
N ILE A 142 -18.73 -10.26 0.92
CA ILE A 142 -19.58 -9.15 0.43
C ILE A 142 -20.84 -9.70 -0.27
N ARG A 143 -20.69 -10.72 -1.13
CA ARG A 143 -21.85 -11.38 -1.78
C ARG A 143 -22.75 -12.09 -0.79
N MET A 144 -22.17 -12.78 0.20
CA MET A 144 -22.91 -13.43 1.28
C MET A 144 -23.74 -12.40 2.04
N LEU A 145 -23.18 -11.21 2.29
CA LEU A 145 -23.89 -10.08 2.90
C LEU A 145 -24.90 -9.38 1.95
N GLY A 146 -25.11 -9.89 0.73
CA GLY A 146 -26.08 -9.37 -0.23
C GLY A 146 -25.66 -8.08 -0.93
N ALA A 147 -24.38 -7.71 -0.85
CA ALA A 147 -23.79 -6.54 -1.49
C ALA A 147 -23.03 -6.92 -2.78
N ASP A 148 -22.74 -5.92 -3.61
CA ASP A 148 -22.00 -6.08 -4.85
C ASP A 148 -20.49 -5.84 -4.62
N PRO A 149 -19.61 -6.85 -4.78
CA PRO A 149 -18.16 -6.69 -4.61
C PRO A 149 -17.51 -5.87 -5.74
N THR A 150 -18.26 -5.46 -6.75
CA THR A 150 -17.76 -4.57 -7.80
C THR A 150 -18.01 -3.09 -7.51
N ALA A 151 -18.83 -2.79 -6.49
CA ALA A 151 -19.09 -1.42 -6.07
C ALA A 151 -17.83 -0.78 -5.46
N GLU A 152 -17.54 0.45 -5.85
CA GLU A 152 -16.54 1.30 -5.21
C GLU A 152 -17.20 2.00 -4.01
N THR A 153 -16.84 1.57 -2.80
CA THR A 153 -17.28 2.20 -1.56
C THR A 153 -16.38 3.38 -1.20
N PRO A 154 -16.81 4.30 -0.32
CA PRO A 154 -15.98 5.45 0.07
C PRO A 154 -14.58 5.08 0.55
N LEU A 155 -14.44 4.04 1.38
CA LEU A 155 -13.12 3.58 1.85
C LEU A 155 -12.34 2.84 0.76
N ALA A 156 -13.02 2.13 -0.15
CA ALA A 156 -12.39 1.52 -1.32
C ALA A 156 -11.71 2.57 -2.22
N ASP A 157 -12.35 3.72 -2.44
CA ASP A 157 -11.77 4.83 -3.21
C ASP A 157 -10.52 5.39 -2.50
N VAL A 158 -10.62 5.75 -1.21
CA VAL A 158 -9.49 6.28 -0.43
C VAL A 158 -8.29 5.34 -0.46
N HIS A 159 -8.50 4.04 -0.24
CA HIS A 159 -7.42 3.06 -0.28
C HIS A 159 -6.91 2.83 -1.70
N GLY A 160 -7.77 2.85 -2.72
CA GLY A 160 -7.36 2.82 -4.12
C GLY A 160 -6.40 3.96 -4.49
N VAL A 161 -6.71 5.18 -4.04
CA VAL A 161 -5.83 6.35 -4.20
C VAL A 161 -4.52 6.17 -3.44
N ALA A 162 -4.56 5.71 -2.19
CA ALA A 162 -3.35 5.47 -1.41
C ALA A 162 -2.43 4.44 -2.08
N SER A 163 -2.97 3.32 -2.57
CA SER A 163 -2.22 2.25 -3.23
C SER A 163 -1.59 2.68 -4.56
N CYS A 164 -2.06 3.76 -5.20
CA CYS A 164 -1.49 4.24 -6.46
C CYS A 164 0.00 4.61 -6.34
N GLY A 165 0.44 5.10 -5.18
CA GLY A 165 1.87 5.38 -4.93
C GLY A 165 2.73 4.11 -4.97
N LEU A 166 2.24 3.04 -4.35
CA LEU A 166 2.93 1.75 -4.30
C LEU A 166 3.06 1.13 -5.69
N ILE A 167 1.98 1.16 -6.48
CA ILE A 167 1.97 0.67 -7.86
C ILE A 167 3.00 1.43 -8.70
N LYS A 168 3.09 2.75 -8.55
CA LYS A 168 4.07 3.57 -9.27
C LYS A 168 5.50 3.15 -8.96
N VAL A 169 5.84 2.81 -7.71
CA VAL A 169 7.19 2.33 -7.34
C VAL A 169 7.45 0.94 -7.90
N VAL A 170 6.52 -0.01 -7.69
CA VAL A 170 6.66 -1.40 -8.12
C VAL A 170 6.69 -1.54 -9.64
N THR A 171 6.10 -0.62 -10.40
CA THR A 171 6.08 -0.69 -11.87
C THR A 171 7.08 0.25 -12.54
N ASP A 172 7.82 1.07 -11.79
CA ASP A 172 8.80 1.98 -12.35
C ASP A 172 9.95 1.18 -13.02
N PRO A 173 10.28 1.42 -14.30
CA PRO A 173 11.39 0.74 -14.96
C PRO A 173 12.76 1.12 -14.38
N ARG A 174 12.84 2.18 -13.58
CA ARG A 174 14.07 2.64 -12.92
C ARG A 174 14.34 1.91 -11.61
N THR A 175 13.32 1.34 -10.97
CA THR A 175 13.45 0.62 -9.69
C THR A 175 13.89 -0.83 -9.89
N ASN A 176 14.56 -1.40 -8.91
CA ASN A 176 14.94 -2.81 -8.86
C ASN A 176 14.04 -3.62 -7.89
N LEU A 177 14.36 -4.90 -7.68
CA LEU A 177 13.58 -5.78 -6.80
C LEU A 177 13.56 -5.28 -5.35
N ALA A 178 14.68 -4.77 -4.81
CA ALA A 178 14.74 -4.27 -3.45
C ALA A 178 13.85 -3.04 -3.24
N ASP A 179 13.82 -2.10 -4.19
CA ASP A 179 12.96 -0.91 -4.05
C ASP A 179 11.47 -1.28 -4.17
N ALA A 180 11.15 -2.29 -4.98
CA ALA A 180 9.81 -2.83 -5.01
C ALA A 180 9.43 -3.46 -3.66
N LEU A 181 10.35 -4.17 -3.00
CA LEU A 181 10.13 -4.71 -1.66
C LEU A 181 9.94 -3.61 -0.61
N GLU A 182 10.64 -2.46 -0.70
CA GLU A 182 10.38 -1.31 0.18
C GLU A 182 8.95 -0.78 0.03
N ALA A 183 8.40 -0.74 -1.19
CA ALA A 183 7.00 -0.42 -1.40
C ALA A 183 6.06 -1.51 -0.85
N MET A 184 6.45 -2.79 -0.97
CA MET A 184 5.70 -3.89 -0.37
C MET A 184 5.66 -3.79 1.15
N LEU A 185 6.73 -3.35 1.82
CA LEU A 185 6.70 -3.18 3.28
C LEU A 185 5.57 -2.24 3.74
N ILE A 186 5.30 -1.18 2.99
CA ILE A 186 4.20 -0.25 3.26
C ILE A 186 2.85 -0.96 3.05
N ALA A 187 2.72 -1.74 1.98
CA ALA A 187 1.53 -2.53 1.70
C ALA A 187 1.27 -3.54 2.84
N GLU A 188 2.25 -4.38 3.16
CA GLU A 188 2.18 -5.44 4.17
C GLU A 188 1.90 -4.91 5.57
N LEU A 189 2.47 -3.75 5.95
CA LEU A 189 2.15 -3.10 7.23
C LEU A 189 0.68 -2.70 7.30
N THR A 190 0.18 -2.08 6.24
CA THR A 190 -1.22 -1.65 6.15
C THR A 190 -2.15 -2.86 6.15
N ASP A 191 -1.77 -3.91 5.43
CA ASP A 191 -2.54 -5.14 5.32
C ASP A 191 -2.69 -5.83 6.67
N ASN A 192 -1.58 -5.98 7.40
CA ASN A 192 -1.53 -6.66 8.67
C ASN A 192 -2.51 -6.07 9.70
N ASP A 193 -2.52 -4.75 9.83
CA ASP A 193 -3.37 -4.06 10.80
C ASP A 193 -4.85 -4.03 10.38
N ALA A 194 -5.13 -4.01 9.06
CA ALA A 194 -6.49 -3.94 8.54
C ALA A 194 -7.29 -5.23 8.83
N TRP A 195 -6.65 -6.40 8.84
CA TRP A 195 -7.30 -7.66 9.20
C TRP A 195 -7.77 -7.72 10.65
N ASP A 196 -7.02 -7.14 11.60
CA ASP A 196 -7.42 -7.12 13.01
C ASP A 196 -8.71 -6.33 13.22
N VAL A 197 -8.81 -5.15 12.58
CA VAL A 197 -10.03 -4.33 12.58
C VAL A 197 -11.19 -5.09 11.94
N LEU A 198 -10.95 -5.78 10.82
CA LEU A 198 -11.99 -6.53 10.12
C LEU A 198 -12.51 -7.71 10.94
N ILE A 199 -11.64 -8.41 11.66
CA ILE A 199 -12.03 -9.47 12.60
C ILE A 199 -12.93 -8.88 13.69
N GLU A 200 -12.52 -7.78 14.34
CA GLU A 200 -13.27 -7.16 15.45
C GLU A 200 -14.69 -6.77 15.02
N ILE A 201 -14.83 -6.03 13.92
CA ILE A 201 -16.15 -5.57 13.45
C ILE A 201 -17.03 -6.72 12.94
N SER A 202 -16.43 -7.83 12.50
CA SER A 202 -17.16 -9.00 11.97
C SER A 202 -17.61 -9.98 13.06
N GLN A 203 -17.17 -9.84 14.31
CA GLN A 203 -17.62 -10.69 15.43
C GLN A 203 -19.14 -10.69 15.60
N GLY A 204 -19.80 -9.55 15.32
CA GLY A 204 -21.25 -9.42 15.41
C GLY A 204 -22.04 -10.29 14.42
N LEU A 205 -21.39 -10.89 13.41
CA LEU A 205 -22.02 -11.82 12.48
C LEU A 205 -22.24 -13.22 13.07
N ASN A 206 -21.59 -13.55 14.20
CA ASN A 206 -21.65 -14.86 14.86
C ASN A 206 -21.34 -16.06 13.95
N ASP A 207 -20.54 -15.86 12.91
CA ASP A 207 -20.11 -16.92 11.98
C ASP A 207 -18.68 -17.40 12.31
N GLN A 208 -18.58 -18.52 13.03
CA GLN A 208 -17.29 -19.08 13.44
C GLN A 208 -16.44 -19.55 12.27
N ALA A 209 -17.05 -20.04 11.18
CA ALA A 209 -16.31 -20.49 10.01
C ALA A 209 -15.67 -19.30 9.29
N LEU A 210 -16.39 -18.17 9.20
CA LEU A 210 -15.85 -16.92 8.67
C LEU A 210 -14.71 -16.38 9.56
N MET A 211 -14.90 -16.36 10.88
CA MET A 211 -13.84 -15.89 11.79
C MET A 211 -12.56 -16.70 11.66
N ASN A 212 -12.66 -18.03 11.54
CA ASN A 212 -11.48 -18.88 11.31
C ASN A 212 -10.77 -18.56 9.99
N GLN A 213 -11.50 -18.23 8.93
CA GLN A 213 -10.92 -17.82 7.65
C GLN A 213 -10.18 -16.47 7.78
N PHE A 214 -10.76 -15.50 8.48
CA PHE A 214 -10.10 -14.20 8.70
C PHE A 214 -8.86 -14.33 9.59
N ILE A 215 -8.89 -15.18 10.61
CA ILE A 215 -7.72 -15.49 11.44
C ILE A 215 -6.61 -16.16 10.62
N ALA A 216 -6.97 -17.06 9.70
CA ALA A 216 -6.01 -17.69 8.80
C ALA A 216 -5.37 -16.68 7.85
N ALA A 217 -6.16 -15.78 7.25
CA ALA A 217 -5.67 -14.70 6.40
C ALA A 217 -4.73 -13.76 7.17
N ARG A 218 -5.14 -13.32 8.36
CA ARG A 218 -4.31 -12.52 9.27
C ARG A 218 -2.97 -13.17 9.62
N ALA A 219 -2.95 -14.50 9.75
CA ALA A 219 -1.74 -15.27 10.00
C ALA A 219 -0.86 -15.39 8.74
N ALA A 220 -1.43 -15.43 7.53
CA ALA A 220 -0.69 -15.34 6.28
C ALA A 220 -0.02 -13.97 6.15
N GLU A 221 -0.74 -12.87 6.36
CA GLU A 221 -0.17 -11.52 6.30
C GLU A 221 0.95 -11.28 7.32
N ALA A 222 0.85 -11.90 8.50
CA ALA A 222 1.94 -11.84 9.49
C ALA A 222 3.23 -12.51 8.96
N ARG A 223 3.10 -13.59 8.19
CA ARG A 223 4.23 -14.25 7.53
C ARG A 223 4.77 -13.39 6.39
N HIS A 224 3.90 -12.87 5.52
CA HIS A 224 4.29 -12.00 4.41
C HIS A 224 5.13 -10.80 4.90
N LEU A 225 4.62 -10.08 5.90
CA LEU A 225 5.32 -8.96 6.53
C LEU A 225 6.68 -9.36 7.11
N THR A 226 6.78 -10.54 7.72
CA THR A 226 8.05 -11.05 8.26
C THR A 226 9.06 -11.37 7.16
N MET A 227 8.59 -11.95 6.06
CA MET A 227 9.41 -12.28 4.88
C MET A 227 9.93 -10.99 4.23
N VAL A 228 9.05 -10.03 3.96
CA VAL A 228 9.42 -8.73 3.36
C VAL A 228 10.44 -7.97 4.21
N ARG A 229 10.24 -7.91 5.53
CA ARG A 229 11.22 -7.30 6.47
C ARG A 229 12.58 -7.99 6.40
N THR A 230 12.59 -9.32 6.32
CA THR A 230 13.82 -10.12 6.21
C THR A 230 14.56 -9.79 4.92
N TRP A 231 13.86 -9.79 3.78
CA TRP A 231 14.46 -9.54 2.47
C TRP A 231 14.98 -8.11 2.32
N ILE A 232 14.25 -7.11 2.82
CA ILE A 232 14.72 -5.71 2.85
C ILE A 232 15.98 -5.59 3.69
N LYS A 233 15.98 -6.17 4.90
CA LYS A 233 17.15 -6.16 5.77
C LYS A 233 18.36 -6.80 5.09
N ALA A 234 18.19 -7.95 4.46
CA ALA A 234 19.25 -8.63 3.72
C ALA A 234 19.78 -7.75 2.58
N SER A 235 18.88 -7.11 1.82
CA SER A 235 19.24 -6.20 0.74
C SER A 235 20.07 -4.99 1.23
N VAL A 236 19.68 -4.38 2.35
CA VAL A 236 20.39 -3.22 2.92
C VAL A 236 21.77 -3.65 3.44
N ILE A 237 21.87 -4.78 4.13
CA ILE A 237 23.14 -5.30 4.63
C ILE A 237 24.08 -5.66 3.48
N ALA A 238 23.59 -6.34 2.45
CA ALA A 238 24.38 -6.67 1.27
C ALA A 238 24.92 -5.40 0.58
N ARG A 239 24.08 -4.37 0.42
CA ARG A 239 24.49 -3.06 -0.12
C ARG A 239 25.55 -2.38 0.75
N ALA A 240 25.39 -2.41 2.08
CA ALA A 240 26.33 -1.80 3.01
C ALA A 240 27.70 -2.48 3.04
N ASN A 241 27.71 -3.81 2.93
CA ASN A 241 28.95 -4.59 2.89
C ASN A 241 29.65 -4.47 1.53
N GLY A 242 28.96 -3.98 0.49
CA GLY A 242 29.49 -3.95 -0.87
C GLY A 242 29.64 -5.36 -1.45
N ASP A 243 29.47 -5.50 -2.76
CA ASP A 243 29.83 -6.73 -3.48
C ASP A 243 31.37 -6.92 -3.44
N HIS A 244 31.93 -7.29 -2.28
CA HIS A 244 33.35 -7.53 -2.04
C HIS A 244 33.96 -8.62 -2.94
N ALA A 245 33.17 -9.30 -3.77
CA ALA A 245 33.63 -10.28 -4.73
C ALA A 245 34.39 -9.68 -5.94
N ASN A 246 34.25 -8.38 -6.24
CA ASN A 246 34.82 -7.78 -7.46
C ASN A 246 36.08 -6.90 -7.25
N MET A 247 36.67 -6.87 -6.05
CA MET A 247 37.90 -6.08 -5.78
C MET A 247 39.17 -6.90 -5.53
N VAL A 248 39.11 -8.25 -5.59
CA VAL A 248 40.28 -9.13 -5.39
C VAL A 248 40.74 -9.82 -6.69
N ALA A 249 40.20 -9.41 -7.84
CA ALA A 249 40.61 -9.95 -9.15
C ALA A 249 40.81 -8.82 -10.16
N SER A 250 41.91 -8.08 -10.04
CA SER A 250 42.54 -7.28 -11.11
C SER A 250 43.97 -6.93 -10.71
#